data_AF-A0A537GF37-F1
#
_entry.id   AF-A0A537GF37-F1
#
_cell.length_a   1.000
_cell.length_b   1.000
_cell.length_c   1.000
_cell.angle_alpha   90.00
_cell.angle_beta   90.00
_cell.angle_gamma   90.00
#
_symmetry.space_group_name_H-M   'P 1'
#
loop_
_entity.id
_entity.type
_entity.pdbx_description
1 polymer ?
#
loop_
_entity_poly.entity_id
_entity_poly.type
_entity_poly.pdbx_seq_one_letter_code
_entity_poly.pdbx_strand_id
1 'polypeptide(L)' 'MRKLMVLIGAVFVLLGIAAESLYITSAKVAYAGATISANTYMISGLFLIVLGLVLTLSGARIPKIRIPHV' A
#
# COMPACT_ATOMS: atom_id res chain seq x y z
N MET A 1 4.04 3.62 19.70
CA MET A 1 4.80 3.61 18.43
C MET A 1 4.43 2.46 17.51
N ARG A 2 4.64 1.18 17.86
CA ARG A 2 4.40 0.04 16.93
C ARG A 2 2.97 -0.11 16.39
N LYS A 3 1.94 -0.05 17.25
CA LYS A 3 0.53 -0.09 16.79
C LYS A 3 0.19 1.06 15.84
N LEU A 4 0.81 2.22 16.05
CA LEU A 4 0.67 3.39 15.18
C LEU A 4 1.32 3.15 13.81
N MET A 5 2.49 2.50 13.75
CA MET A 5 3.14 2.14 12.48
C MET A 5 2.32 1.14 11.66
N VAL A 6 1.67 0.17 12.32
CA VAL A 6 0.74 -0.76 11.65
C VAL A 6 -0.48 -0.02 11.12
N LEU A 7 -1.04 0.92 11.88
CA LEU A 7 -2.18 1.74 11.45
C LEU A 7 -1.80 2.62 10.24
N ILE A 8 -0.65 3.29 10.29
CA ILE A 8 -0.14 4.11 9.20
C ILE A 8 0.13 3.25 7.96
N GLY A 9 0.72 2.07 8.13
CA GLY A 9 0.95 1.11 7.04
C GLY A 9 -0.36 0.66 6.38
N ALA A 10 -1.38 0.34 7.17
CA ALA A 10 -2.70 -0.02 6.65
C ALA A 10 -3.37 1.13 5.86
N VAL A 11 -3.25 2.37 6.33
CA VAL A 11 -3.73 3.55 5.60
C VAL A 11 -3.01 3.70 4.25
N PHE A 12 -1.69 3.52 4.22
CA PHE A 12 -0.92 3.58 2.97
C PHE A 12 -1.33 2.49 1.98
N VAL A 13 -1.59 1.26 2.45
CA VAL A 13 -2.09 0.17 1.59
C VAL A 13 -3.46 0.54 1.00
N LEU A 14 -4.39 1.08 1.80
CA LEU A 14 -5.71 1.50 1.32
C LEU A 14 -5.62 2.65 0.30
N LEU A 15 -4.74 3.63 0.54
CA LEU A 15 -4.49 4.72 -0.42
C LEU A 15 -3.89 4.19 -1.74
N GLY A 16 -2.99 3.21 -1.66
CA GLY A 16 -2.43 2.57 -2.85
C GLY A 16 -3.49 1.81 -3.66
N ILE A 17 -4.39 1.08 -2.99
CA ILE A 17 -5.54 0.42 -3.65
C ILE A 17 -6.47 1.45 -4.30
N ALA A 18 -6.73 2.59 -3.65
CA ALA A 18 -7.53 3.65 -4.21
C ALA A 18 -6.87 4.27 -5.47
N ALA A 19 -5.56 4.50 -5.43
CA ALA A 19 -4.79 4.99 -6.58
C ALA A 19 -4.79 3.99 -7.75
N GLU A 20 -4.68 2.68 -7.48
CA GLU A 20 -4.82 1.63 -8.51
C GLU A 20 -6.24 1.54 -9.06
N SER A 21 -7.26 1.69 -8.20
CA SER A 21 -8.65 1.72 -8.65
C SER A 21 -8.90 2.91 -9.59
N LEU A 22 -8.32 4.07 -9.26
CA LEU A 22 -8.35 5.25 -10.12
C LEU A 22 -7.61 5.00 -11.44
N TYR A 23 -6.44 4.34 -11.43
CA TYR A 23 -5.76 3.92 -12.64
C TYR A 23 -6.65 3.07 -13.54
N ILE A 24 -7.31 2.04 -13.00
CA ILE A 24 -8.19 1.14 -13.77
C ILE A 24 -9.38 1.93 -14.34
N THR A 25 -9.96 2.85 -13.58
CA THR A 25 -11.07 3.68 -14.07
C THR A 25 -10.62 4.71 -15.11
N SER A 26 -9.48 5.37 -14.92
CA SER A 26 -8.93 6.34 -15.87
C SER A 26 -8.45 5.67 -17.14
N ALA A 27 -7.86 4.47 -17.07
CA ALA A 27 -7.48 3.68 -18.23
C ALA A 27 -8.70 3.25 -19.06
N LYS A 28 -9.87 3.03 -18.43
CA LYS A 28 -11.13 2.79 -19.14
C LYS A 28 -11.73 4.03 -19.80
N VAL A 29 -11.37 5.24 -19.34
CA VAL A 29 -11.94 6.53 -19.80
C VAL A 29 -10.99 7.28 -20.75
N ALA A 30 -9.73 6.86 -20.87
CA ALA A 30 -8.66 7.53 -21.64
C ALA A 30 -8.78 7.51 -23.19
N TYR A 31 -10.00 7.42 -23.75
CA TYR A 31 -10.26 7.91 -25.11
C TYR A 31 -10.59 9.42 -25.15
N ALA A 32 -10.73 10.10 -24.00
CA ALA A 32 -11.12 11.51 -23.96
C ALA A 32 -10.21 12.36 -23.04
N GLY A 33 -9.16 12.94 -23.63
CA GLY A 33 -8.61 14.24 -23.23
C GLY A 33 -7.73 14.31 -21.98
N ALA A 34 -6.49 14.75 -22.18
CA ALA A 34 -5.64 15.52 -21.25
C ALA A 34 -5.71 15.18 -19.74
N THR A 35 -5.68 13.90 -19.39
CA THR A 35 -5.69 13.43 -18.00
C THR A 35 -4.35 12.80 -17.67
N ILE A 36 -3.83 13.10 -16.47
CA ILE A 36 -2.58 12.59 -15.88
C ILE A 36 -2.30 11.18 -16.38
N SER A 37 -1.12 10.97 -17.00
CA SER A 37 -0.81 9.71 -17.68
C SER A 37 -1.19 8.54 -16.79
N ALA A 38 -1.93 7.57 -17.31
CA ALA A 38 -2.38 6.41 -16.55
C ALA A 38 -1.19 5.74 -15.80
N ASN A 39 0.00 5.83 -16.39
CA ASN A 39 1.26 5.40 -15.79
C ASN A 39 1.56 6.01 -14.40
N THR A 40 1.21 7.27 -14.16
CA THR A 40 1.48 7.97 -12.90
C THR A 40 0.63 7.42 -11.74
N TYR A 41 -0.64 7.10 -12.00
CA TYR A 41 -1.53 6.46 -11.01
C TYR A 41 -1.08 5.04 -10.67
N MET A 42 -0.61 4.28 -11.68
CA MET A 42 -0.06 2.95 -11.48
C MET A 42 1.22 2.98 -10.61
N ILE A 43 2.18 3.86 -10.93
CA ILE A 43 3.45 3.97 -10.19
C ILE A 43 3.22 4.42 -8.75
N SER A 44 2.35 5.42 -8.54
CA SER A 44 2.02 5.90 -7.20
C SER A 44 1.24 4.88 -6.37
N GLY A 45 0.32 4.12 -6.98
CA GLY A 45 -0.40 3.03 -6.32
C GLY A 45 0.53 1.93 -5.81
N LEU A 46 1.41 1.42 -6.69
CA LEU A 46 2.43 0.44 -6.32
C LEU A 46 3.36 0.93 -5.21
N PHE A 47 3.83 2.18 -5.31
CA PHE A 47 4.70 2.77 -4.30
C PHE A 47 4.04 2.82 -2.91
N LEU A 48 2.78 3.26 -2.84
CA LEU A 48 2.03 3.35 -1.59
C LEU A 48 1.75 1.97 -0.98
N ILE A 49 1.46 0.96 -1.82
CA ILE A 49 1.26 -0.43 -1.37
C ILE A 49 2.56 -0.98 -0.75
N VAL A 50 3.69 -0.84 -1.45
CA VAL A 50 4.99 -1.33 -0.98
C VAL A 50 5.41 -0.63 0.32
N LEU A 51 5.30 0.70 0.37
CA LEU A 51 5.62 1.47 1.56
C LEU A 51 4.73 1.09 2.74
N GLY A 52 3.42 0.94 2.50
CA GLY A 52 2.46 0.50 3.51
C GLY A 52 2.76 -0.89 4.06
N LEU A 53 3.17 -1.83 3.20
CA LEU A 53 3.60 -3.17 3.58
C LEU A 53 4.85 -3.15 4.46
N VAL A 54 5.88 -2.39 4.07
CA VAL A 54 7.13 -2.26 4.83
C VAL A 54 6.85 -1.70 6.24
N LEU A 55 6.02 -0.66 6.34
CA LEU A 55 5.64 -0.08 7.62
C LEU A 55 4.85 -1.07 8.48
N THR A 56 3.91 -1.81 7.89
CA THR A 56 3.12 -2.84 8.58
C THR A 56 4.00 -3.96 9.11
N LEU A 57 4.92 -4.48 8.29
CA LEU A 57 5.87 -5.53 8.66
C LEU A 57 6.85 -5.07 9.76
N SER A 58 7.31 -3.82 9.71
CA SER A 58 8.19 -3.26 10.76
C SER A 58 7.47 -3.14 12.11
N GLY A 59 6.16 -2.89 12.09
CA GLY A 59 5.31 -2.77 13.27
C GLY A 59 4.89 -4.12 13.87
N ALA A 60 4.66 -5.12 13.02
CA ALA A 60 4.25 -6.46 13.42
C ALA A 60 5.31 -7.13 14.31
N ARG A 61 4.90 -7.72 15.44
CA ARG A 61 5.79 -8.58 16.23
C ARG A 61 5.73 -9.98 15.62
N ILE A 62 6.87 -10.50 15.19
CA ILE A 62 7.06 -11.94 15.06
C ILE A 62 7.18 -12.46 16.49
N PRO A 63 6.19 -13.21 17.03
CA PRO A 63 6.32 -13.79 18.35
C PRO A 63 7.52 -14.72 18.34
N LYS A 64 8.54 -14.43 19.16
CA LYS A 64 9.63 -15.37 19.39
C LYS A 64 9.01 -16.65 19.93
N ILE A 65 9.07 -17.72 19.15
CA ILE A 65 8.67 -19.06 19.58
C ILE A 65 9.57 -19.40 20.77
N ARG A 66 9.00 -19.40 21.97
CA ARG A 66 9.71 -19.86 23.16
C ARG A 66 9.71 -21.38 23.09
N ILE A 67 10.84 -21.94 22.70
CA ILE A 67 11.10 -23.38 22.84
C ILE A 67 11.32 -23.63 24.34
N PRO A 68 10.45 -24.39 25.02
CA PRO A 68 10.67 -24.75 26.40
C PRO A 68 11.89 -25.68 26.45
N HIS A 69 12.94 -25.24 27.14
CA HIS A 69 14.04 -26.12 27.51
C HIS A 69 13.61 -26.89 28.75
N VAL A 70 13.39 -28.20 28.59
CA VAL A 70 13.28 -29.19 29.67
C VAL A 70 14.67 -29.68 30.06
#